data_AF-A0A7S1S7Y8-F1
#
_entry.id   AF-A0A7S1S7Y8-F1
#
_cell.length_a   1.000
_cell.length_b   1.000
_cell.length_c   1.000
_cell.angle_alpha   90.00
_cell.angle_beta   90.00
_cell.angle_gamma   90.00
#
_symmetry.space_group_name_H-M   'P 1'
#
loop_
_entity.id
_entity.type
_entity.pdbx_description
1 polymer ?
#
loop_
_entity_poly.entity_id
_entity_poly.type
_entity_poly.pdbx_seq_one_letter_code
_entity_poly.pdbx_strand_id
1 'polypeptide(L)'
;SCEVEAVAEHFEFAKASNLFAPDVDGRLPDLVLDCTTHLRCKVDLLRASADVGVRVVTVVASTAADPTRIACGPLRDAYTSPAAVALRLAAQSQLPAAWEQAADVVHTTEAGHWARSREPSIYGLA
;
A
#
# COMPACT_ATOMS: atom_id res chain seq x y z
N SER A 1 15.57 0.52 19.31
CA SER A 1 15.21 1.73 18.56
C SER A 1 14.96 1.32 17.12
N CYS A 2 13.98 1.93 16.45
CA CYS A 2 13.82 1.78 15.00
C CYS A 2 14.64 2.89 14.35
N GLU A 3 15.57 2.54 13.47
CA GLU A 3 16.28 3.53 12.65
C GLU A 3 15.38 3.90 11.47
N VAL A 4 15.14 5.20 11.32
CA VAL A 4 14.32 5.74 10.23
C VAL A 4 15.26 6.48 9.29
N GLU A 5 15.48 5.89 8.13
CA GLU A 5 16.11 6.59 7.01
C GLU A 5 15.04 7.39 6.26
N ALA A 6 15.20 8.71 6.21
CA ALA A 6 14.26 9.61 5.56
C ALA A 6 14.96 10.44 4.49
N VAL A 7 14.38 10.45 3.29
CA VAL A 7 14.84 11.27 2.16
C VAL A 7 13.79 12.32 1.86
N ALA A 8 14.17 13.59 1.78
CA ALA A 8 13.28 14.70 1.48
C ALA A 8 12.99 14.77 -0.03
N GLU A 9 12.26 13.78 -0.56
CA GLU A 9 11.97 13.65 -1.99
C GLU A 9 10.52 13.17 -2.23
N HIS A 10 9.92 13.60 -3.34
CA HIS A 10 8.64 13.06 -3.79
C HIS A 10 8.83 11.68 -4.41
N PHE A 11 8.05 10.69 -3.96
CA PHE A 11 8.10 9.35 -4.53
C PHE A 11 7.65 9.36 -6.00
N GLU A 12 8.52 8.91 -6.90
CA GLU A 12 8.21 8.64 -8.30
C GLU A 12 8.42 7.14 -8.55
N PHE A 13 7.58 6.53 -9.39
CA PHE A 13 7.68 5.09 -9.67
C PHE A 13 9.07 4.68 -10.18
N ALA A 14 9.71 5.53 -10.99
CA ALA A 14 11.06 5.30 -11.50
C ALA A 14 12.12 5.18 -10.38
N LYS A 15 11.79 5.60 -9.15
CA LYS A 15 12.65 5.55 -7.96
C LYS A 15 12.26 4.43 -6.99
N ALA A 16 11.23 3.64 -7.31
CA ALA A 16 10.81 2.51 -6.49
C ALA A 16 11.95 1.52 -6.26
N SER A 17 12.77 1.24 -7.28
CA SER A 17 13.96 0.38 -7.16
C SER A 17 14.99 0.91 -6.15
N ASN A 18 15.09 2.24 -5.98
CA ASN A 18 15.99 2.84 -5.00
C ASN A 18 15.47 2.67 -3.57
N LEU A 19 14.14 2.70 -3.39
CA LEU A 19 13.52 2.44 -2.09
C LEU A 19 13.81 1.03 -1.59
N PHE A 20 13.96 0.07 -2.50
CA PHE A 20 14.31 -1.31 -2.19
C PHE A 20 15.80 -1.62 -2.44
N ALA A 21 16.63 -0.62 -2.72
CA ALA A 21 18.04 -0.84 -2.92
C ALA A 21 18.72 -1.16 -1.59
N PRO A 22 19.74 -2.02 -1.58
CA PRO A 22 20.53 -2.24 -0.38
C PRO A 22 21.32 -0.99 0.01
N ASP A 23 21.52 -0.80 1.32
CA ASP A 23 22.39 0.22 1.87
C ASP A 23 23.88 -0.06 1.57
N VAL A 24 24.77 0.79 2.10
CA VAL A 24 26.23 0.65 1.94
C VAL A 24 26.79 -0.67 2.49
N ASP A 25 26.08 -1.32 3.41
CA ASP A 25 26.43 -2.60 4.02
C ASP A 25 25.75 -3.79 3.32
N GLY A 26 24.97 -3.55 2.25
CA GLY A 26 24.26 -4.59 1.51
C GLY A 26 22.90 -4.96 2.11
N ARG A 27 22.38 -4.21 3.09
CA ARG A 27 21.12 -4.52 3.78
C ARG A 27 19.93 -3.93 3.06
N LEU A 28 18.91 -4.74 2.84
CA LEU A 28 17.61 -4.29 2.36
C LEU A 28 16.79 -3.71 3.51
N PRO A 29 15.79 -2.84 3.24
CA PRO A 29 14.82 -2.45 4.25
C PRO A 29 14.04 -3.66 4.77
N ASP A 30 13.88 -3.74 6.10
CA ASP A 30 13.02 -4.77 6.72
C ASP A 30 11.53 -4.53 6.44
N LEU A 31 11.15 -3.26 6.27
CA LEU A 31 9.77 -2.81 6.13
C LEU A 31 9.69 -1.50 5.35
N VAL A 32 8.71 -1.39 4.47
CA VAL A 32 8.34 -0.14 3.81
C VAL A 32 6.96 0.32 4.29
N LEU A 33 6.88 1.59 4.71
CA LEU A 33 5.62 2.25 5.05
C LEU A 33 5.15 3.10 3.86
N ASP A 34 4.09 2.65 3.19
CA ASP A 34 3.52 3.35 2.04
C ASP A 34 2.36 4.28 2.44
N CYS A 35 2.64 5.58 2.38
CA CYS A 35 1.67 6.65 2.59
C CYS A 35 1.30 7.40 1.29
N THR A 36 1.60 6.83 0.11
CA THR A 36 1.22 7.44 -1.17
C THR A 36 -0.30 7.49 -1.32
N THR A 37 -0.80 8.41 -2.14
CA THR A 37 -2.26 8.64 -2.29
C THR A 37 -2.86 7.96 -3.52
N HIS A 38 -2.08 7.78 -4.59
CA HIS A 38 -2.56 7.25 -5.86
C HIS A 38 -2.56 5.72 -5.88
N LEU A 39 -3.72 5.12 -6.19
CA LEU A 39 -3.90 3.67 -6.26
C LEU A 39 -2.86 2.98 -7.15
N ARG A 40 -2.54 3.58 -8.30
CA ARG A 40 -1.53 3.06 -9.24
C ARG A 40 -0.15 2.96 -8.59
N CYS A 41 0.30 4.00 -7.90
CA CYS A 41 1.58 4.00 -7.20
C CYS A 41 1.65 2.92 -6.12
N LYS A 42 0.53 2.64 -5.44
CA LYS A 42 0.46 1.55 -4.45
C LYS A 42 0.65 0.18 -5.09
N VAL A 43 -0.06 -0.09 -6.19
CA VAL A 43 0.07 -1.37 -6.92
C VAL A 43 1.49 -1.56 -7.43
N ASP A 44 2.06 -0.50 -8.00
CA ASP A 44 3.43 -0.47 -8.49
C ASP A 44 4.46 -0.74 -7.37
N LEU A 45 4.27 -0.13 -6.19
CA LEU A 45 5.13 -0.34 -5.03
C LEU A 45 4.99 -1.76 -4.46
N LEU A 46 3.77 -2.30 -4.40
CA LEU A 46 3.53 -3.70 -4.01
C LEU A 46 4.15 -4.70 -4.98
N ARG A 47 4.22 -4.35 -6.27
CA ARG A 47 4.91 -5.17 -7.28
C ARG A 47 6.41 -5.19 -7.05
N ALA A 48 7.01 -4.02 -6.95
CA ALA A 48 8.44 -3.89 -6.70
C ALA A 48 8.86 -4.55 -5.38
N SER A 49 8.03 -4.43 -4.33
CA SER A 49 8.31 -5.07 -3.04
C SER A 49 8.22 -6.60 -3.12
N ALA A 50 7.26 -7.13 -3.88
CA ALA A 50 7.11 -8.57 -4.09
C ALA A 50 8.29 -9.17 -4.85
N ASP A 51 8.84 -8.45 -5.83
CA ASP A 51 10.01 -8.88 -6.60
C ASP A 51 11.29 -8.98 -5.74
N VAL A 52 11.41 -8.13 -4.72
CA VAL A 52 12.58 -8.05 -3.83
C VAL A 52 12.37 -8.82 -2.50
N GLY A 53 11.14 -9.19 -2.17
CA GLY A 53 10.80 -9.88 -0.93
C GLY A 53 10.73 -8.97 0.31
N VAL A 54 10.52 -7.67 0.11
CA VAL A 54 10.40 -6.68 1.20
C VAL A 54 8.93 -6.52 1.61
N ARG A 55 8.67 -6.48 2.92
CA ARG A 55 7.32 -6.30 3.45
C ARG A 55 6.85 -4.85 3.31
N VAL A 56 5.59 -4.67 2.96
CA VAL A 56 4.96 -3.35 2.86
C VAL A 56 3.77 -3.26 3.81
N VAL A 57 3.69 -2.14 4.54
CA VAL A 57 2.47 -1.68 5.19
C VAL A 57 1.96 -0.47 4.43
N THR A 58 0.80 -0.57 3.79
CA THR A 58 0.23 0.54 3.01
C THR A 58 -1.02 1.13 3.66
N VAL A 59 -1.09 2.46 3.71
CA VAL A 59 -2.27 3.18 4.20
C VAL A 59 -3.31 3.26 3.09
N VAL A 60 -4.52 2.78 3.38
CA VAL A 60 -5.68 2.79 2.47
C VAL A 60 -6.90 3.43 3.14
N ALA A 61 -6.68 4.53 3.85
CA ALA A 61 -7.74 5.34 4.44
C ALA A 61 -8.12 6.50 3.52
N SER A 62 -9.40 6.59 3.15
CA SER A 62 -9.93 7.72 2.40
C SER A 62 -10.52 8.74 3.37
N THR A 63 -9.96 9.95 3.43
CA THR A 63 -10.45 11.08 4.27
C THR A 63 -10.26 10.90 5.78
N ALA A 64 -10.69 11.89 6.57
CA ALA A 64 -10.66 11.83 8.02
C ALA A 64 -11.41 10.58 8.51
N ALA A 65 -10.74 9.80 9.36
CA ALA A 65 -11.27 8.59 9.96
C ALA A 65 -11.30 8.73 11.48
N ASP A 66 -12.26 8.10 12.13
CA ASP A 66 -12.28 7.95 13.58
C ASP A 66 -11.07 7.10 14.01
N PRO A 67 -10.14 7.64 14.83
CA PRO A 67 -8.94 6.92 15.23
C PRO A 67 -9.24 5.63 16.01
N THR A 68 -10.41 5.52 16.65
CA THR A 68 -10.85 4.30 17.36
C THR A 68 -11.30 3.18 16.43
N ARG A 69 -11.41 3.47 15.13
CA ARG A 69 -11.86 2.55 14.06
C ARG A 69 -10.75 2.21 13.08
N ILE A 70 -9.52 2.63 13.36
CA ILE A 70 -8.35 2.24 12.57
C ILE A 70 -7.95 0.82 12.93
N ALA A 71 -7.74 -0.01 11.91
CA ALA A 71 -7.25 -1.36 12.01
C ALA A 71 -6.02 -1.54 11.12
N CYS A 72 -5.18 -2.52 11.48
CA CYS A 72 -4.03 -2.95 10.69
C CYS A 72 -4.05 -4.47 10.57
N GLY A 73 -3.82 -4.99 9.36
CA GLY A 73 -3.76 -6.42 9.12
C GLY A 73 -3.59 -6.75 7.63
N PRO A 74 -3.64 -8.03 7.25
CA PRO A 74 -3.44 -8.46 5.87
C PRO A 74 -4.44 -7.78 4.93
N LEU A 75 -3.98 -7.35 3.75
CA LEU A 75 -4.86 -6.74 2.74
C LEU A 75 -6.06 -7.62 2.40
N ARG A 76 -5.85 -8.93 2.32
CA ARG A 76 -6.93 -9.88 2.05
C ARG A 76 -8.06 -9.81 3.06
N ASP A 77 -7.79 -9.46 4.32
CA ASP A 77 -8.78 -9.47 5.41
C ASP A 77 -9.49 -8.12 5.58
N ALA A 78 -9.03 -7.07 4.88
CA ALA A 78 -9.54 -5.69 4.96
C ALA A 78 -10.82 -5.43 4.12
N TYR A 79 -11.79 -6.36 4.15
CA TYR A 79 -13.01 -6.31 3.33
C TYR A 79 -13.93 -5.14 3.64
N THR A 80 -13.81 -4.54 4.83
CA THR A 80 -14.68 -3.43 5.26
C THR A 80 -14.19 -2.08 4.75
N SER A 81 -13.03 -2.00 4.08
CA SER A 81 -12.51 -0.77 3.50
C SER A 81 -12.66 -0.76 1.98
N PRO A 82 -13.44 0.18 1.40
CA PRO A 82 -13.56 0.29 -0.06
C PRO A 82 -12.21 0.52 -0.75
N ALA A 83 -11.32 1.29 -0.13
CA ALA A 83 -10.00 1.58 -0.68
C ALA A 83 -9.07 0.35 -0.62
N ALA A 84 -9.16 -0.47 0.43
CA ALA A 84 -8.46 -1.75 0.49
C ALA A 84 -8.98 -2.71 -0.58
N VAL A 85 -10.30 -2.80 -0.76
CA VAL A 85 -10.91 -3.63 -1.81
C VAL A 85 -10.47 -3.15 -3.20
N ALA A 86 -10.47 -1.85 -3.46
CA ALA A 86 -10.00 -1.29 -4.72
C ALA A 86 -8.52 -1.62 -4.99
N LEU A 87 -7.66 -1.49 -3.98
CA LEU A 87 -6.24 -1.88 -4.09
C LEU A 87 -6.10 -3.37 -4.41
N ARG A 88 -6.85 -4.22 -3.70
CA ARG A 88 -6.82 -5.66 -3.94
C ARG A 88 -7.22 -6.02 -5.37
N LEU A 89 -8.33 -5.47 -5.88
CA LEU A 89 -8.78 -5.71 -7.25
C LEU A 89 -7.77 -5.20 -8.29
N ALA A 90 -7.19 -4.02 -8.07
CA ALA A 90 -6.19 -3.46 -8.98
C ALA A 90 -4.86 -4.23 -9.00
N ALA A 91 -4.50 -4.82 -7.86
CA ALA A 91 -3.28 -5.61 -7.69
C ALA A 91 -3.43 -7.06 -8.17
N GLN A 92 -4.61 -7.69 -8.01
CA GLN A 92 -4.89 -9.05 -8.45
C GLN A 92 -4.64 -9.27 -9.94
N SER A 93 -4.81 -8.25 -10.78
CA SER A 93 -4.55 -8.32 -12.22
C SER A 93 -3.06 -8.22 -12.59
N GLN A 94 -2.20 -7.85 -11.64
CA GLN A 94 -0.79 -7.49 -11.90
C GLN A 94 0.21 -8.27 -11.05
N LEU A 95 -0.24 -8.94 -9.98
CA LEU A 95 0.60 -9.63 -9.01
C LEU A 95 0.29 -11.14 -8.92
N PRO A 96 1.30 -12.00 -8.68
CA PRO A 96 1.11 -13.45 -8.55
C PRO A 96 0.36 -13.80 -7.28
N ALA A 97 -0.56 -14.78 -7.31
CA ALA A 97 -1.53 -15.08 -6.23
C ALA A 97 -1.01 -15.13 -4.77
N ALA A 98 0.29 -15.38 -4.55
CA ALA A 98 0.92 -15.35 -3.23
C ALA A 98 1.15 -13.92 -2.65
N TRP A 99 0.97 -12.87 -3.45
CA TRP A 99 1.25 -11.48 -3.09
C TRP A 99 0.39 -10.96 -1.93
N GLU A 100 -0.82 -11.51 -1.76
CA GLU A 100 -1.75 -11.10 -0.70
C GLU A 100 -1.22 -11.40 0.72
N GLN A 101 -0.17 -12.20 0.85
CA GLN A 101 0.52 -12.48 2.12
C GLN A 101 1.61 -11.44 2.43
N ALA A 102 2.03 -10.65 1.44
CA ALA A 102 3.17 -9.73 1.54
C ALA A 102 2.79 -8.29 1.93
N ALA A 103 1.50 -7.98 1.93
CA ALA A 103 1.00 -6.63 2.16
C ALA A 103 0.04 -6.57 3.35
N ASP A 104 0.48 -5.88 4.40
CA ASP A 104 -0.40 -5.41 5.46
C ASP A 104 -0.96 -4.03 5.10
N VAL A 105 -2.16 -3.72 5.57
CA VAL A 105 -2.80 -2.42 5.32
C VAL A 105 -3.31 -1.78 6.59
N VAL A 106 -3.13 -0.47 6.65
CA VAL A 106 -3.80 0.40 7.64
C VAL A 106 -5.06 0.94 7.00
N HIS A 107 -6.22 0.61 7.58
CA HIS A 107 -7.51 0.99 7.04
C HIS A 107 -8.50 1.35 8.16
N THR A 108 -9.58 2.03 7.80
CA THR A 108 -10.72 2.25 8.71
C THR A 108 -11.75 1.13 8.55
N THR A 109 -12.44 0.79 9.64
CA THR A 109 -13.61 -0.12 9.66
C THR A 109 -14.94 0.63 9.66
N GLU A 110 -14.92 1.96 9.47
CA GLU A 110 -16.14 2.77 9.45
C GLU A 110 -17.00 2.49 8.21
N ALA A 111 -18.24 2.05 8.44
CA ALA A 111 -19.19 1.74 7.37
C ALA A 111 -19.48 2.93 6.43
N GLY A 112 -19.37 4.17 6.94
CA GLY A 112 -19.63 5.40 6.17
C GLY A 112 -18.72 5.60 4.97
N HIS A 113 -17.57 4.92 4.89
CA HIS A 113 -16.66 5.05 3.74
C HIS A 113 -17.22 4.35 2.49
N TRP A 114 -18.05 3.32 2.62
CA TRP A 114 -18.75 2.69 1.49
C TRP A 114 -19.80 3.61 0.86
N ALA A 115 -20.49 4.41 1.68
CA ALA A 115 -21.47 5.37 1.17
C ALA A 115 -20.81 6.56 0.43
N ARG A 116 -19.53 6.80 0.68
CA ARG A 116 -18.75 7.91 0.10
C ARG A 116 -17.81 7.46 -1.03
N SER A 117 -17.54 6.16 -1.16
CA SER A 117 -16.82 5.62 -2.30
C SER A 117 -17.69 5.75 -3.53
N ARG A 118 -17.35 6.73 -4.39
CA ARG A 118 -17.78 6.68 -5.79
C ARG A 118 -17.31 5.34 -6.37
N GLU A 119 -18.14 4.70 -7.19
CA GLU A 119 -17.76 3.47 -7.88
C GLU A 119 -16.32 3.59 -8.41
N PRO A 120 -15.50 2.53 -8.30
CA PRO A 120 -14.16 2.56 -8.88
C PRO A 120 -14.30 2.83 -10.37
N SER A 121 -13.96 4.06 -10.76
CA SER A 121 -13.85 4.43 -12.16
C SER A 121 -12.72 3.60 -12.75
N ILE A 122 -13.09 2.58 -13.52
CA ILE A 122 -12.22 1.85 -14.44
C ILE A 122 -11.56 2.76 -15.50
N TYR A 123 -11.89 4.07 -15.51
CA TYR A 123 -11.34 5.08 -16.42
C TYR A 123 -10.21 5.93 -15.82
N GLY A 124 -9.61 5.54 -14.69
CA GLY A 124 -8.43 6.21 -14.13
C GLY A 124 -7.08 5.81 -14.76
N LEU A 125 -7.10 5.05 -15.87
CA LEU A 125 -5.94 4.69 -16.68
C LEU A 125 -5.92 5.54 -17.95
N ALA A 126 -5.54 6.81 -17.82
CA ALA A 126 -5.10 7.65 -18.93
C ALA A 126 -3.83 8.38 -18.53
#